data_AF-A0A843CNU6-F1
#
_entry.id   AF-A0A843CNU6-F1
#
_cell.length_a   1.000
_cell.length_b   1.000
_cell.length_c   1.000
_cell.angle_alpha   90.00
_cell.angle_beta   90.00
_cell.angle_gamma   90.00
#
_symmetry.space_group_name_H-M   'P 1'
#
loop_
_entity.id
_entity.type
_entity.pdbx_description
1 polymer ?
#
loop_
_entity_poly.entity_id
_entity_poly.type
_entity_poly.pdbx_seq_one_letter_code
_entity_poly.pdbx_strand_id
1 'polypeptide(L)'
;NTWHGLTHSFQENHSRSYLRFQRKNTSWVKNSARQWSRGEISDSDFINGIKYLVENNFIKVSGFPDTHSGDKIPDWIRSNASWWSSGKITEDEFVNGIKYLIENGVITLD
;
A
#
# COMPACT_ATOMS: atom_id res chain seq x y z
N ASN A 1 -28.16 42.12 12.90
CA ASN A 1 -26.82 42.49 13.39
C ASN A 1 -26.43 41.49 14.48
N THR A 2 -25.50 40.55 14.36
CA THR A 2 -24.52 40.22 13.34
C THR A 2 -24.12 38.77 13.64
N TRP A 3 -24.68 37.79 12.93
CA TRP A 3 -24.30 36.37 13.06
C TRP A 3 -23.16 36.10 12.10
N HIS A 4 -21.92 36.35 12.53
CA HIS A 4 -20.72 35.91 11.82
C HIS A 4 -19.85 35.13 12.79
N GLY A 5 -19.77 33.80 12.65
CA GLY A 5 -18.78 33.04 13.41
C GLY A 5 -18.87 31.52 13.52
N LEU A 6 -19.79 30.82 12.85
CA LEU A 6 -19.93 29.36 13.02
C LEU A 6 -19.95 28.55 11.72
N THR A 7 -19.04 28.84 10.78
CA THR A 7 -18.92 28.01 9.55
C THR A 7 -17.53 27.49 9.22
N HIS A 8 -16.48 27.75 10.02
CA HIS A 8 -15.12 27.31 9.65
C HIS A 8 -14.55 26.09 10.40
N SER A 9 -15.20 25.57 11.44
CA SER A 9 -14.58 24.52 12.27
C SER A 9 -15.10 23.09 12.04
N PHE A 10 -16.15 22.90 11.23
CA PHE A 10 -16.80 21.60 11.09
C PHE A 10 -16.22 20.72 9.97
N GLN A 11 -15.42 21.29 9.05
CA GLN A 11 -14.87 20.56 7.90
C GLN A 11 -13.37 20.20 8.05
N GLU A 12 -12.65 20.77 9.03
CA GLU A 12 -11.22 20.52 9.22
C GLU A 12 -10.88 19.26 10.03
N ASN A 13 -11.82 18.81 10.89
CA ASN A 13 -11.56 17.73 11.84
C ASN A 13 -11.61 16.32 11.20
N HIS A 14 -12.40 16.16 10.13
CA HIS A 14 -12.46 14.92 9.37
C HIS A 14 -11.18 14.72 8.55
N SER A 15 -10.59 15.78 7.98
CA SER A 15 -9.34 15.69 7.21
C SER A 15 -8.15 15.24 8.06
N ARG A 16 -8.02 15.69 9.31
CA ARG A 16 -6.90 15.28 10.20
C ARG A 16 -7.00 13.83 10.68
N SER A 17 -8.21 13.34 10.95
CA SER A 17 -8.44 11.96 11.38
C SER A 17 -8.25 10.97 10.23
N TYR A 18 -8.70 11.31 9.01
CA TYR A 18 -8.39 10.55 7.79
C TYR A 18 -6.88 10.53 7.50
N LEU A 19 -6.20 11.68 7.52
CA LEU A 19 -4.75 11.73 7.29
C LEU A 19 -3.95 10.98 8.37
N ARG A 20 -4.40 11.00 9.63
CA ARG A 20 -3.78 10.24 10.72
C ARG A 20 -4.01 8.73 10.59
N PHE A 21 -5.20 8.32 10.18
CA PHE A 21 -5.54 6.93 9.90
C PHE A 21 -4.75 6.38 8.69
N GLN A 22 -4.70 7.15 7.60
CA GLN A 22 -3.89 6.85 6.41
C GLN A 22 -2.38 6.80 6.75
N ARG A 23 -1.85 7.76 7.51
CA ARG A 23 -0.45 7.72 7.99
C ARG A 23 -0.12 6.51 8.87
N LYS A 24 -1.07 6.05 9.67
CA LYS A 24 -0.89 4.87 10.55
C LYS A 24 -0.94 3.57 9.75
N ASN A 25 -1.80 3.49 8.74
CA ASN A 25 -1.84 2.37 7.80
C ASN A 25 -0.58 2.30 6.93
N THR A 26 -0.12 3.42 6.37
CA THR A 26 1.11 3.44 5.56
C THR A 26 2.38 3.07 6.34
N SER A 27 2.37 3.24 7.66
CA SER A 27 3.52 2.91 8.51
C SER A 27 3.79 1.40 8.59
N TRP A 28 2.75 0.56 8.68
CA TRP A 28 2.95 -0.89 8.71
C TRP A 28 3.34 -1.43 7.34
N VAL A 29 2.78 -0.88 6.26
CA VAL A 29 3.12 -1.30 4.90
C VAL A 29 4.57 -0.96 4.59
N LYS A 30 5.03 0.26 4.94
CA LYS A 30 6.44 0.67 4.81
C LYS A 30 7.37 -0.21 5.63
N ASN A 31 6.97 -0.56 6.85
CA ASN A 31 7.77 -1.46 7.69
C ASN A 31 7.85 -2.87 7.08
N SER A 32 6.73 -3.40 6.60
CA SER A 32 6.65 -4.72 5.98
C SER A 32 7.48 -4.78 4.69
N ALA A 33 7.39 -3.76 3.83
CA ALA A 33 8.23 -3.63 2.64
C ALA A 33 9.73 -3.54 2.99
N ARG A 34 10.08 -2.82 4.06
CA ARG A 34 11.47 -2.76 4.55
C ARG A 34 11.97 -4.12 4.99
N GLN A 35 11.22 -4.80 5.84
CA GLN A 35 11.57 -6.12 6.36
C GLN A 35 11.68 -7.14 5.24
N TRP A 36 10.74 -7.13 4.29
CA TRP A 36 10.75 -7.99 3.12
C TRP A 36 11.96 -7.70 2.22
N SER A 37 12.31 -6.42 2.03
CA SER A 37 13.50 -6.03 1.27
C SER A 37 14.81 -6.57 1.84
N ARG A 38 14.83 -6.83 3.15
CA ARG A 38 15.99 -7.35 3.89
C ARG A 38 15.96 -8.86 4.07
N GLY A 39 14.91 -9.54 3.56
CA GLY A 39 14.69 -10.96 3.80
C GLY A 39 14.31 -11.29 5.25
N GLU A 40 13.87 -10.29 6.04
CA GLU A 40 13.43 -10.48 7.42
C GLU A 40 12.00 -11.09 7.49
N ILE A 41 11.20 -10.93 6.42
CA ILE A 41 9.92 -11.63 6.25
C ILE A 41 9.90 -12.38 4.92
N SER A 42 9.15 -13.47 4.86
CA SER A 42 9.04 -14.31 3.67
C SER A 42 8.20 -13.64 2.57
N ASP A 43 8.34 -14.09 1.33
CA ASP A 43 7.50 -13.65 0.23
C ASP A 43 6.01 -13.89 0.52
N SER A 44 5.66 -15.02 1.17
CA SER A 44 4.29 -15.32 1.60
C SER A 44 3.75 -14.36 2.66
N ASP A 45 4.57 -13.98 3.65
CA ASP A 45 4.15 -13.01 4.68
C ASP A 45 3.90 -11.63 4.06
N PHE A 46 4.76 -11.25 3.10
CA PHE A 46 4.59 -10.00 2.37
C PHE A 46 3.33 -10.03 1.48
N ILE A 47 3.08 -11.12 0.76
CA ILE A 47 1.87 -11.31 -0.05
C ILE A 47 0.61 -11.24 0.82
N ASN A 48 0.61 -11.86 2.01
CA ASN A 48 -0.52 -11.76 2.95
C ASN A 48 -0.80 -10.31 3.38
N GLY A 49 0.27 -9.51 3.57
CA GLY A 49 0.13 -8.07 3.81
C GLY A 49 -0.49 -7.34 2.62
N ILE A 50 -0.07 -7.64 1.39
CA ILE A 50 -0.66 -7.08 0.17
C ILE A 50 -2.13 -7.49 0.02
N LYS A 51 -2.46 -8.75 0.30
CA LYS A 51 -3.84 -9.27 0.29
C LYS A 51 -4.73 -8.46 1.23
N TYR A 52 -4.28 -8.24 2.46
CA TYR A 52 -4.98 -7.41 3.43
C TYR A 52 -5.21 -5.98 2.91
N LEU A 53 -4.25 -5.37 2.22
CA LEU A 53 -4.41 -4.02 1.66
C LEU A 53 -5.45 -3.94 0.55
N VAL A 54 -5.49 -4.95 -0.30
CA VAL A 54 -6.46 -5.04 -1.39
C VAL A 54 -7.85 -5.30 -0.82
N GLU A 55 -8.01 -6.26 0.10
CA GLU A 55 -9.28 -6.58 0.76
C GLU A 55 -9.87 -5.39 1.53
N ASN A 56 -9.02 -4.60 2.18
CA ASN A 56 -9.45 -3.40 2.92
C ASN A 56 -9.58 -2.15 2.04
N ASN A 57 -9.54 -2.28 0.70
CA ASN A 57 -9.65 -1.19 -0.27
C ASN A 57 -8.60 -0.07 -0.13
N PHE A 58 -7.43 -0.36 0.46
CA PHE A 58 -6.29 0.57 0.46
C PHE A 58 -5.58 0.59 -0.89
N ILE A 59 -5.50 -0.57 -1.56
CA ILE A 59 -5.00 -0.71 -2.92
C ILE A 59 -6.16 -1.11 -3.83
N LYS A 60 -6.43 -0.31 -4.86
CA LYS A 60 -7.44 -0.61 -5.88
C LYS A 60 -6.77 -1.25 -7.11
N VAL A 61 -6.99 -2.53 -7.29
CA VAL A 61 -6.58 -3.28 -8.50
C VAL A 61 -7.77 -3.44 -9.46
N SER A 62 -7.51 -3.44 -10.76
CA SER A 62 -8.56 -3.42 -11.80
C SER A 62 -9.02 -4.82 -12.21
N GLY A 63 -8.23 -5.84 -11.88
CA GLY A 63 -8.50 -7.24 -12.19
C GLY A 63 -7.41 -8.14 -11.62
N PHE A 64 -7.77 -9.41 -11.46
CA PHE A 64 -6.83 -10.50 -11.19
C PHE A 64 -6.75 -11.33 -12.48
N PRO A 65 -5.57 -11.66 -12.98
CA PRO A 65 -5.45 -12.50 -14.14
C PRO A 65 -5.91 -13.93 -13.80
N ASP A 66 -6.62 -14.56 -14.73
CA ASP A 66 -7.10 -15.93 -14.61
C ASP A 66 -5.96 -16.97 -14.66
N THR A 67 -4.72 -16.54 -14.85
CA THR A 67 -3.55 -17.41 -15.08
C THR A 67 -2.55 -17.29 -13.93
N HIS A 68 -2.38 -18.40 -13.21
CA HIS A 68 -1.43 -18.55 -12.10
C HIS A 68 -0.02 -18.79 -12.65
N SER A 69 0.80 -17.75 -12.72
CA SER A 69 2.25 -17.87 -12.90
C SER A 69 2.92 -17.67 -11.54
N GLY A 70 2.76 -18.66 -10.66
CA GLY A 70 3.25 -18.67 -9.27
C GLY A 70 4.77 -18.81 -9.12
N ASP A 71 5.55 -18.07 -9.91
CA ASP A 71 6.99 -18.23 -9.99
C ASP A 71 7.73 -17.04 -9.39
N LYS A 72 7.65 -16.92 -8.05
CA LYS A 72 8.46 -16.04 -7.20
C LYS A 72 8.34 -14.54 -7.48
N ILE A 73 8.38 -13.74 -6.42
CA ILE A 73 8.39 -12.29 -6.56
C ILE A 73 9.75 -11.86 -7.16
N PRO A 74 9.78 -11.08 -8.26
CA PRO A 74 11.03 -10.64 -8.86
C PRO A 74 11.86 -9.73 -7.93
N ASP A 75 13.18 -9.84 -7.99
CA ASP A 75 14.11 -9.07 -7.16
C ASP A 75 14.01 -7.54 -7.35
N TRP A 76 13.54 -7.08 -8.52
CA TRP A 76 13.32 -5.65 -8.76
C TRP A 76 12.23 -5.07 -7.85
N ILE A 77 11.25 -5.88 -7.44
CA ILE A 77 10.23 -5.47 -6.48
C ILE A 77 10.81 -5.36 -5.07
N ARG A 78 11.73 -6.26 -4.72
CA ARG A 78 12.47 -6.19 -3.46
C ARG A 78 13.30 -4.89 -3.37
N SER A 79 13.89 -4.51 -4.50
CA SER A 79 14.60 -3.22 -4.65
C SER A 79 13.64 -2.03 -4.51
N ASN A 80 12.47 -2.07 -5.15
CA ASN A 80 11.45 -1.04 -5.03
C ASN A 80 10.89 -0.91 -3.60
N ALA A 81 10.71 -2.04 -2.89
CA ALA A 81 10.31 -2.05 -1.48
C ALA A 81 11.36 -1.36 -0.58
N SER A 82 12.65 -1.60 -0.86
CA SER A 82 13.75 -0.91 -0.18
C SER A 82 13.71 0.60 -0.45
N TRP A 83 13.56 1.01 -1.71
CA TRP A 83 13.47 2.40 -2.12
C TRP A 83 12.27 3.11 -1.50
N TRP A 84 11.12 2.44 -1.45
CA TRP A 84 9.92 3.01 -0.86
C TRP A 84 10.05 3.20 0.65
N SER A 85 10.59 2.19 1.36
CA SER A 85 10.84 2.29 2.80
C SER A 85 11.85 3.39 3.15
N SER A 86 12.78 3.68 2.23
CA SER A 86 13.77 4.75 2.36
C SER A 86 13.26 6.11 1.89
N GLY A 87 12.01 6.20 1.42
CA GLY A 87 11.41 7.43 0.88
C GLY A 87 11.98 7.87 -0.47
N LYS A 88 12.67 6.99 -1.20
CA LYS A 88 13.23 7.25 -2.54
C LYS A 88 12.19 7.18 -3.65
N ILE A 89 11.16 6.35 -3.47
CA ILE A 89 9.96 6.34 -4.31
C ILE A 89 8.74 6.67 -3.45
N THR A 90 7.74 7.26 -4.08
CA THR A 90 6.44 7.59 -3.48
C THR A 90 5.61 6.34 -3.23
N GLU A 91 4.58 6.50 -2.42
CA GLU A 91 3.60 5.43 -2.17
C GLU A 91 2.86 5.02 -3.45
N ASP A 92 2.45 5.99 -4.28
CA ASP A 92 1.79 5.71 -5.54
C ASP A 92 2.68 4.90 -6.49
N GLU A 93 3.98 5.22 -6.58
CA GLU A 93 4.94 4.46 -7.39
C GLU A 93 5.08 3.01 -6.90
N PHE A 94 5.14 2.81 -5.58
CA PHE A 94 5.21 1.47 -5.00
C PHE A 94 3.91 0.68 -5.23
N VAL A 95 2.76 1.31 -4.96
CA VAL A 95 1.42 0.71 -5.14
C VAL A 95 1.17 0.36 -6.61
N ASN A 96 1.57 1.21 -7.55
CA ASN A 96 1.48 0.92 -8.99
C ASN A 96 2.34 -0.29 -9.38
N GLY A 97 3.53 -0.42 -8.79
CA GLY A 97 4.37 -1.61 -8.96
C GLY A 97 3.68 -2.89 -8.47
N ILE A 98 3.09 -2.86 -7.27
CA ILE A 98 2.34 -4.00 -6.72
C ILE A 98 1.11 -4.33 -7.58
N LYS A 99 0.36 -3.30 -8.01
CA LYS A 99 -0.80 -3.47 -8.88
C LYS A 99 -0.42 -4.18 -10.18
N TYR A 100 0.68 -3.75 -10.80
CA TYR A 100 1.20 -4.40 -12.00
C TYR A 100 1.49 -5.89 -11.77
N LEU A 101 2.12 -6.26 -10.65
CA LEU A 101 2.42 -7.68 -10.36
C LEU A 101 1.16 -8.52 -10.19
N ILE A 102 0.15 -7.97 -9.52
CA ILE A 102 -1.13 -8.64 -9.32
C ILE A 102 -1.81 -8.81 -10.68
N GLU A 103 -1.89 -7.75 -11.48
CA GLU A 103 -2.55 -7.76 -12.80
C GLU A 103 -1.83 -8.66 -13.83
N ASN A 104 -0.52 -8.88 -13.67
CA ASN A 104 0.27 -9.77 -14.54
C ASN A 104 0.43 -11.18 -13.97
N GLY A 105 -0.16 -11.49 -12.81
CA GLY A 105 -0.23 -12.85 -12.28
C GLY A 105 1.10 -13.33 -11.72
N VAL A 106 1.95 -12.38 -11.33
CA VAL A 106 3.23 -12.60 -10.64
C VAL A 106 3.00 -12.74 -9.13
N ILE A 107 2.02 -12.00 -8.59
CA ILE A 107 1.52 -12.17 -7.23
C ILE A 107 0.09 -12.70 -7.31
N THR A 108 -0.14 -13.85 -6.69
CA THR A 108 -1.47 -14.45 -6.52
C THR A 108 -1.96 -14.16 -5.09
N LEU A 109 -3.21 -13.72 -4.95
CA LEU A 109 -3.85 -13.46 -3.64
C LEU A 109 -4.82 -14.59 -3.23
N ASP A 110 -4.49 -15.84 -3.54
CA ASP A 110 -5.31 -17.01 -3.18
C ASP A 110 -5.42 -17.18 -1.65
#